data_AF-A0AA97LGN7-F1
#
_entry.id   AF-A0AA97LGN7-F1
#
_cell.length_a   1.000
_cell.length_b   1.000
_cell.length_c   1.000
_cell.angle_alpha   90.00
_cell.angle_beta   90.00
_cell.angle_gamma   90.00
#
_symmetry.space_group_name_H-M   'P 1'
#
loop_
_entity.id
_entity.type
_entity.pdbx_description
1 polymer ?
#
loop_
_entity_poly.entity_id
_entity_poly.type
_entity_poly.pdbx_seq_one_letter_code
_entity_poly.pdbx_strand_id
1 'polypeptide(L)'
;MESPPPKEKKPPLFFKHDAKRAEQKPDTSKSPLKKVSSKAVVTGGAGYFGFTLGCALAKSGTDVIIYDIKKPLWPIPKGIVVVQADIRHRNDFYTACEGADCVIHAAAYGMSGTEQLHRRQIQSINVRGTGIVIEVCKQRNVPRLIYTSTVNVVFGGQTILDGDEESVLYFPLAEHVNEYSRTKSIAEQMVLAANGSTLAGGGKLYTCALRAPGIYGPEEQRHMPRMALNIERGMFNFKIGSADTLMNWVHVKNLVQAHILAADALTPEKNYIASGQAYFINDGEKVNLYEWLSPLFEKLGARKPWIPAPLFLVHLSAVFMEYVHMVLWPFVEFTPLVTSYEVHNISCTHTFKTDKAHKQLGYTPKKYTFADCVDHFMKTRPRSKNFFFLKLFLCMLVFIGLVVLGVKYQEVADFLSEQWARYREIVE
;
A
#
# COMPACT_ATOMS: atom_id res chain seq x y z
N MET A 1 -59.51 51.59 22.02
CA MET A 1 -58.09 51.97 22.02
C MET A 1 -57.30 50.68 22.07
N GLU A 2 -56.93 50.16 20.91
CA GLU A 2 -56.04 49.00 20.77
C GLU A 2 -54.96 49.40 19.76
N SER A 3 -53.71 49.25 20.18
CA SER A 3 -52.50 49.62 19.46
C SER A 3 -52.24 48.69 18.27
N PRO A 4 -51.70 49.19 17.14
CA PRO A 4 -51.39 48.35 15.99
C PRO A 4 -50.13 47.50 16.25
N PRO A 5 -50.01 46.30 15.64
CA PRO A 5 -48.89 45.40 15.85
C PRO A 5 -47.60 45.90 15.19
N PRO A 6 -46.41 45.46 15.66
CA PRO A 6 -45.12 45.96 15.17
C PRO A 6 -44.77 45.40 13.78
N LYS A 7 -44.24 46.27 12.93
CA LYS A 7 -43.74 45.96 11.58
C LYS A 7 -42.50 45.07 11.64
N GLU A 8 -42.57 43.89 11.02
CA GLU A 8 -41.41 43.03 10.74
C GLU A 8 -40.41 43.74 9.82
N LYS A 9 -39.16 43.88 10.30
CA LYS A 9 -38.03 44.33 9.48
C LYS A 9 -37.52 43.14 8.66
N LYS A 10 -37.75 43.18 7.34
CA LYS A 10 -37.06 42.32 6.38
C LYS A 10 -35.53 42.56 6.45
N PRO A 11 -34.69 41.52 6.50
CA PRO A 11 -33.25 41.69 6.39
C PRO A 11 -32.86 42.09 4.95
N PRO A 12 -31.76 42.85 4.74
CA PRO A 12 -31.39 43.35 3.44
C PRO A 12 -30.86 42.25 2.52
N LEU A 13 -31.31 42.29 1.27
CA LEU A 13 -30.69 41.61 0.13
C LEU A 13 -29.28 42.16 -0.15
N PHE A 14 -28.48 41.31 -0.80
CA PHE A 14 -27.18 41.54 -1.44
C PHE A 14 -25.93 41.24 -0.59
N PHE A 15 -25.33 40.09 -0.84
CA PHE A 15 -24.07 40.01 -1.59
C PHE A 15 -24.08 38.77 -2.49
N LYS A 16 -24.11 39.01 -3.81
CA LYS A 16 -23.73 37.99 -4.80
C LYS A 16 -22.25 37.70 -4.58
N HIS A 17 -21.92 36.52 -4.07
CA HIS A 17 -20.57 36.00 -4.26
C HIS A 17 -20.52 35.41 -5.67
N ASP A 18 -20.04 36.24 -6.60
CA ASP A 18 -19.47 35.76 -7.85
C ASP A 18 -18.31 34.81 -7.49
N ALA A 19 -18.60 33.51 -7.44
CA ALA A 19 -17.60 32.49 -7.47
C ALA A 19 -17.02 32.47 -8.89
N LYS A 20 -16.13 33.43 -9.19
CA LYS A 20 -15.13 33.27 -10.24
C LYS A 20 -14.36 32.00 -9.89
N ARG A 21 -14.73 30.92 -10.57
CA ARG A 21 -13.95 29.70 -10.67
C ARG A 21 -12.55 30.15 -11.04
N ALA A 22 -11.62 30.09 -10.08
CA ALA A 22 -10.22 30.29 -10.38
C ALA A 22 -9.84 29.20 -11.36
N GLU A 23 -9.84 29.53 -12.65
CA GLU A 23 -9.15 28.77 -13.66
C GLU A 23 -7.71 28.68 -13.18
N GLN A 24 -7.34 27.51 -12.67
CA GLN A 24 -5.95 27.17 -12.48
C GLN A 24 -5.29 27.32 -13.84
N LYS A 25 -4.50 28.38 -14.00
CA LYS A 25 -3.58 28.51 -15.13
C LYS A 25 -2.83 27.19 -15.27
N PRO A 26 -2.80 26.58 -16.47
CA PRO A 26 -2.03 25.37 -16.67
C PRO A 26 -0.58 25.65 -16.26
N ASP A 27 -0.08 24.84 -15.35
CA ASP A 27 1.33 24.82 -14.95
C ASP A 27 2.19 24.54 -16.21
N THR A 28 2.78 25.60 -16.75
CA THR A 28 3.58 25.61 -17.98
C THR A 28 5.01 25.14 -17.77
N SER A 29 5.38 24.58 -16.60
CA SER A 29 6.73 24.10 -16.33
C SER A 29 6.95 22.60 -16.62
N LYS A 30 5.98 21.91 -17.23
CA LYS A 30 6.07 20.47 -17.47
C LYS A 30 6.91 20.17 -18.71
N SER A 31 8.16 19.75 -18.50
CA SER A 31 8.78 18.88 -19.49
C SER A 31 7.82 17.69 -19.73
N PRO A 32 7.50 17.36 -20.98
CA PRO A 32 6.59 16.27 -21.26
C PRO A 32 7.16 14.97 -20.68
N LEU A 33 6.26 14.17 -20.07
CA LEU A 33 6.41 12.72 -19.91
C LEU A 33 7.30 12.14 -21.02
N LYS A 34 8.52 11.65 -20.75
CA LYS A 34 9.31 10.96 -21.80
C LYS A 34 8.52 9.73 -22.25
N LYS A 35 8.32 9.56 -23.56
CA LYS A 35 7.76 8.32 -24.12
C LYS A 35 8.83 7.24 -24.02
N VAL A 36 8.56 6.22 -23.19
CA VAL A 36 9.49 5.11 -22.91
C VAL A 36 9.05 3.79 -23.56
N SER A 37 7.89 3.79 -24.19
CA SER A 37 7.26 2.62 -24.81
C SER A 37 6.33 3.07 -25.93
N SER A 38 6.27 2.30 -27.00
CA SER A 38 5.24 2.45 -28.03
C SER A 38 3.88 1.97 -27.50
N LYS A 39 3.86 0.75 -26.94
CA LYS A 39 2.68 0.12 -26.34
C LYS A 39 3.05 -0.63 -25.06
N ALA A 40 2.35 -0.31 -23.96
CA ALA A 40 2.60 -0.89 -22.63
C ALA A 40 1.35 -1.57 -22.06
N VAL A 41 1.53 -2.71 -21.40
CA VAL A 41 0.47 -3.38 -20.63
C VAL A 41 0.73 -3.19 -19.13
N VAL A 42 -0.23 -2.61 -18.41
CA VAL A 42 -0.18 -2.45 -16.96
C VAL A 42 -1.17 -3.40 -16.32
N THR A 43 -0.65 -4.48 -15.72
CA THR A 43 -1.49 -5.40 -14.93
C THR A 43 -1.78 -4.80 -13.54
N GLY A 44 -2.94 -5.07 -12.96
CA GLY A 44 -3.36 -4.36 -11.74
C GLY A 44 -3.69 -2.90 -12.05
N GLY A 45 -3.93 -2.60 -13.33
CA GLY A 45 -4.04 -1.25 -13.85
C GLY A 45 -5.36 -0.56 -13.49
N ALA A 46 -6.34 -1.28 -12.94
CA ALA A 46 -7.54 -0.65 -12.38
C ALA A 46 -7.36 -0.25 -10.90
N GLY A 47 -6.29 -0.72 -10.26
CA GLY A 47 -5.91 -0.32 -8.90
C GLY A 47 -5.33 1.09 -8.83
N TYR A 48 -5.28 1.65 -7.62
CA TYR A 48 -4.80 3.02 -7.35
C TYR A 48 -3.47 3.37 -8.02
N PHE A 49 -2.42 2.59 -7.76
CA PHE A 49 -1.11 2.82 -8.35
C PHE A 49 -1.10 2.54 -9.87
N GLY A 50 -1.60 1.38 -10.28
CA GLY A 50 -1.58 0.95 -11.68
C GLY A 50 -2.33 1.90 -12.62
N PHE A 51 -3.48 2.42 -12.17
CA PHE A 51 -4.26 3.38 -12.94
C PHE A 51 -3.54 4.72 -13.09
N THR A 52 -2.94 5.21 -12.00
CA THR A 52 -2.15 6.45 -12.01
C THR A 52 -0.95 6.33 -12.95
N LEU A 53 -0.27 5.17 -12.94
CA LEU A 53 0.83 4.87 -13.86
C LEU A 53 0.37 4.82 -15.32
N GLY A 54 -0.71 4.09 -15.61
CA GLY A 54 -1.27 4.02 -16.96
C GLY A 54 -1.67 5.38 -17.51
N CYS A 55 -2.26 6.24 -16.67
CA CYS A 55 -2.57 7.63 -17.04
C CYS A 55 -1.31 8.45 -17.35
N ALA A 56 -0.22 8.24 -16.61
CA ALA A 56 1.04 8.96 -16.86
C ALA A 56 1.71 8.49 -18.16
N LEU A 57 1.68 7.20 -18.46
CA LEU A 57 2.17 6.62 -19.72
C LEU A 57 1.34 7.09 -20.93
N ALA A 58 0.01 7.11 -20.81
CA ALA A 58 -0.85 7.61 -21.88
C ALA A 58 -0.59 9.10 -22.16
N LYS A 59 -0.33 9.89 -21.11
CA LYS A 59 0.04 11.31 -21.23
C LYS A 59 1.40 11.53 -21.90
N SER A 60 2.32 10.57 -21.86
CA SER A 60 3.57 10.63 -22.64
C SER A 60 3.41 10.14 -24.08
N GLY A 61 2.20 9.74 -24.48
CA GLY A 61 1.88 9.27 -25.84
C GLY A 61 2.16 7.78 -26.07
N THR A 62 2.28 6.98 -25.00
CA THR A 62 2.30 5.51 -25.07
C THR A 62 0.87 4.99 -25.21
N ASP A 63 0.66 3.99 -26.06
CA ASP A 63 -0.60 3.25 -26.12
C ASP A 63 -0.68 2.29 -24.93
N VAL A 64 -1.64 2.50 -24.03
CA VAL A 64 -1.68 1.76 -22.76
C VAL A 64 -2.83 0.77 -22.74
N ILE A 65 -2.54 -0.46 -22.34
CA ILE A 65 -3.54 -1.44 -21.95
C ILE A 65 -3.55 -1.56 -20.43
N ILE A 66 -4.69 -1.25 -19.84
CA ILE A 66 -4.98 -1.57 -18.44
C ILE A 66 -5.57 -2.97 -18.40
N TYR A 67 -4.87 -3.90 -17.73
CA TYR A 67 -5.31 -5.29 -17.56
C TYR A 67 -5.63 -5.56 -16.09
N ASP A 68 -6.88 -5.85 -15.77
CA ASP A 68 -7.31 -6.06 -14.39
C ASP A 68 -8.62 -6.86 -14.33
N ILE A 69 -8.90 -7.55 -13.23
CA ILE A 69 -10.18 -8.24 -13.02
C ILE A 69 -11.33 -7.25 -12.77
N LYS A 70 -11.00 -6.03 -12.32
CA LYS A 70 -11.96 -4.93 -12.08
C LYS A 70 -11.84 -3.87 -13.16
N LYS A 71 -12.90 -3.07 -13.33
CA LYS A 71 -12.82 -1.82 -14.10
C LYS A 71 -12.25 -0.70 -13.22
N PRO A 72 -11.47 0.25 -13.78
CA PRO A 72 -11.04 1.42 -13.04
C PRO A 72 -12.23 2.21 -12.49
N LEU A 73 -12.07 2.78 -11.28
CA LEU A 73 -13.09 3.63 -10.66
C LEU A 73 -13.12 5.05 -11.23
N TRP A 74 -12.03 5.44 -11.91
CA TRP A 74 -11.83 6.77 -12.45
C TRP A 74 -12.13 6.84 -13.95
N PRO A 75 -12.45 8.04 -14.47
CA PRO A 75 -12.64 8.24 -15.91
C PRO A 75 -11.40 7.85 -16.71
N ILE A 76 -11.57 7.02 -17.74
CA ILE A 76 -10.50 6.52 -18.58
C ILE A 76 -10.11 7.61 -19.60
N PRO A 77 -8.86 8.12 -19.59
CA PRO A 77 -8.41 9.11 -20.57
C PRO A 77 -8.21 8.48 -21.96
N LYS A 78 -8.07 9.34 -22.99
CA LYS A 78 -7.68 8.90 -24.34
C LYS A 78 -6.31 8.19 -24.31
N GLY A 79 -6.10 7.24 -25.21
CA GLY A 79 -4.87 6.45 -25.30
C GLY A 79 -4.80 5.25 -24.35
N ILE A 80 -5.88 4.98 -23.60
CA ILE A 80 -6.01 3.81 -22.73
C ILE A 80 -7.10 2.89 -23.23
N VAL A 81 -6.77 1.60 -23.36
CA VAL A 81 -7.71 0.49 -23.56
C VAL A 81 -7.79 -0.31 -22.27
N VAL A 82 -9.00 -0.67 -21.83
CA VAL A 82 -9.21 -1.52 -20.65
C VAL A 82 -9.57 -2.92 -21.08
N VAL A 83 -8.80 -3.90 -20.62
CA VAL A 83 -9.07 -5.34 -20.77
C VAL A 83 -9.42 -5.87 -19.38
N GLN A 84 -10.69 -6.21 -19.20
CA GLN A 84 -11.17 -6.77 -17.94
C GLN A 84 -11.03 -8.29 -17.95
N ALA A 85 -9.98 -8.82 -17.32
CA ALA A 85 -9.70 -10.25 -17.27
C ALA A 85 -8.82 -10.61 -16.06
N ASP A 86 -8.85 -11.88 -15.67
CA ASP A 86 -8.01 -12.40 -14.59
C ASP A 86 -6.58 -12.65 -15.10
N ILE A 87 -5.56 -12.30 -14.31
CA ILE A 87 -4.15 -12.53 -14.67
C ILE A 87 -3.81 -14.02 -14.79
N ARG A 88 -4.63 -14.89 -14.20
CA ARG A 88 -4.52 -16.35 -14.26
C ARG A 88 -5.05 -16.91 -15.57
N HIS A 89 -5.78 -16.14 -16.36
CA HIS A 89 -6.26 -16.52 -17.68
C HIS A 89 -5.19 -16.21 -18.74
N ARG A 90 -4.33 -17.19 -18.99
CA ARG A 90 -3.18 -17.06 -19.88
C ARG A 90 -3.52 -16.57 -21.28
N ASN A 91 -4.61 -17.06 -21.88
CA ASN A 91 -4.97 -16.70 -23.27
C ASN A 91 -5.42 -15.24 -23.38
N ASP A 92 -6.19 -14.75 -22.41
CA ASP A 92 -6.64 -13.35 -22.37
C ASP A 92 -5.43 -12.41 -22.26
N PHE A 93 -4.50 -12.74 -21.36
CA PHE A 93 -3.26 -11.97 -21.19
C PHE A 93 -2.35 -12.05 -22.43
N TYR A 94 -2.25 -13.22 -23.06
CA TYR A 94 -1.51 -13.41 -24.31
C TYR A 94 -2.01 -12.51 -25.43
N THR A 95 -3.33 -12.40 -25.59
CA THR A 95 -3.96 -11.49 -26.55
C THR A 95 -3.72 -10.02 -26.20
N ALA A 96 -3.84 -9.67 -24.91
CA ALA A 96 -3.60 -8.30 -24.45
C ALA A 96 -2.15 -7.82 -24.69
N CYS A 97 -1.18 -8.73 -24.69
CA CYS A 97 0.23 -8.42 -24.96
C CYS A 97 0.57 -8.26 -26.45
N GLU A 98 -0.41 -8.29 -27.36
CA GLU A 98 -0.16 -8.13 -28.79
C GLU A 98 0.48 -6.77 -29.14
N GLY A 99 1.68 -6.83 -29.72
CA GLY A 99 2.45 -5.64 -30.13
C GLY A 99 2.97 -4.80 -28.95
N ALA A 100 2.88 -5.29 -27.71
CA ALA A 100 3.42 -4.59 -26.55
C ALA A 100 4.96 -4.71 -26.52
N ASP A 101 5.64 -3.63 -26.14
CA ASP A 101 7.10 -3.62 -25.97
C ASP A 101 7.52 -3.51 -24.49
N CYS A 102 6.54 -3.43 -23.59
CA CYS A 102 6.74 -3.30 -22.16
C CYS A 102 5.54 -3.85 -21.38
N VAL A 103 5.78 -4.68 -20.36
CA VAL A 103 4.80 -5.03 -19.32
C VAL A 103 5.22 -4.44 -17.99
N ILE A 104 4.29 -3.76 -17.32
CA ILE A 104 4.45 -3.35 -15.93
C ILE A 104 3.49 -4.19 -15.07
N HIS A 105 4.08 -5.07 -14.27
CA HIS A 105 3.36 -6.04 -13.47
C HIS A 105 3.10 -5.52 -12.05
N ALA A 106 1.95 -4.86 -11.86
CA ALA A 106 1.48 -4.35 -10.57
C ALA A 106 0.29 -5.13 -9.98
N ALA A 107 -0.23 -6.15 -10.69
CA ALA A 107 -1.29 -7.01 -10.16
C ALA A 107 -0.79 -7.81 -8.94
N ALA A 108 -1.49 -7.69 -7.82
CA ALA A 108 -1.25 -8.47 -6.63
C ALA A 108 -2.53 -8.56 -5.77
N TYR A 109 -2.56 -9.53 -4.86
CA TYR A 109 -3.69 -9.75 -3.95
C TYR A 109 -3.19 -10.08 -2.54
N GLY A 110 -3.96 -9.70 -1.51
CA GLY A 110 -3.68 -10.03 -0.11
C GLY A 110 -2.84 -9.03 0.67
N MET A 111 -2.69 -7.80 0.19
CA MET A 111 -1.84 -6.79 0.87
C MET A 111 -2.39 -6.37 2.23
N SER A 112 -3.71 -6.28 2.40
CA SER A 112 -4.36 -5.77 3.61
C SER A 112 -5.80 -6.27 3.77
N GLY A 113 -6.32 -6.18 5.00
CA GLY A 113 -7.70 -6.56 5.33
C GLY A 113 -7.93 -8.07 5.30
N THR A 114 -9.18 -8.48 5.10
CA THR A 114 -9.58 -9.91 5.05
C THR A 114 -8.90 -10.67 3.91
N GLU A 115 -8.49 -9.97 2.84
CA GLU A 115 -7.75 -10.57 1.72
C GLU A 115 -6.46 -11.27 2.17
N GLN A 116 -5.81 -10.81 3.26
CA GLN A 116 -4.58 -11.42 3.82
C GLN A 116 -4.77 -12.89 4.24
N LEU A 117 -6.02 -13.29 4.48
CA LEU A 117 -6.35 -14.60 5.03
C LEU A 117 -6.54 -15.66 3.93
N HIS A 118 -6.69 -15.23 2.67
CA HIS A 118 -6.96 -16.11 1.54
C HIS A 118 -5.67 -16.67 0.93
N ARG A 119 -4.88 -17.41 1.72
CA ARG A 119 -3.52 -17.91 1.36
C ARG A 119 -3.45 -18.53 -0.05
N ARG A 120 -4.39 -19.42 -0.40
CA ARG A 120 -4.43 -20.08 -1.73
C ARG A 120 -4.64 -19.08 -2.88
N GLN A 121 -5.51 -18.09 -2.66
CA GLN A 121 -5.80 -17.06 -3.67
C GLN A 121 -4.60 -16.13 -3.84
N ILE A 122 -3.96 -15.73 -2.74
CA ILE A 122 -2.71 -14.96 -2.74
C ILE A 122 -1.65 -15.67 -3.57
N GLN A 123 -1.37 -16.95 -3.27
CA GLN A 123 -0.37 -17.72 -4.02
C GLN A 123 -0.76 -17.90 -5.50
N SER A 124 -2.04 -18.18 -5.78
CA SER A 124 -2.53 -18.36 -7.14
C SER A 124 -2.43 -17.09 -7.98
N ILE A 125 -2.56 -15.90 -7.39
CA ILE A 125 -2.50 -14.63 -8.11
C ILE A 125 -1.06 -14.15 -8.18
N ASN A 126 -0.38 -14.06 -7.03
CA ASN A 126 0.94 -13.45 -6.93
C ASN A 126 2.04 -14.35 -7.51
N VAL A 127 1.98 -15.67 -7.34
CA VAL A 127 3.04 -16.57 -7.85
C VAL A 127 2.68 -17.09 -9.24
N ARG A 128 1.55 -17.79 -9.35
CA ARG A 128 1.12 -18.37 -10.65
C ARG A 128 0.79 -17.28 -11.68
N GLY A 129 0.17 -16.18 -11.28
CA GLY A 129 -0.07 -15.04 -12.18
C GLY A 129 1.22 -14.43 -12.71
N THR A 130 2.23 -14.21 -11.86
CA THR A 130 3.55 -13.74 -12.29
C THR A 130 4.23 -14.73 -13.24
N GLY A 131 4.14 -16.04 -12.97
CA GLY A 131 4.64 -17.07 -13.89
C GLY A 131 4.01 -16.99 -15.29
N ILE A 132 2.68 -16.77 -15.36
CA ILE A 132 1.97 -16.54 -16.62
C ILE A 132 2.47 -15.29 -17.32
N VAL A 133 2.70 -14.19 -16.59
CA VAL A 133 3.23 -12.94 -17.15
C VAL A 133 4.59 -13.16 -17.81
N ILE A 134 5.51 -13.82 -17.11
CA ILE A 134 6.86 -14.12 -17.62
C ILE A 134 6.77 -14.95 -18.91
N GLU A 135 5.98 -16.03 -18.90
CA GLU A 135 5.83 -16.91 -20.07
C GLU A 135 5.19 -16.20 -21.26
N VAL A 136 4.18 -15.36 -21.02
CA VAL A 136 3.55 -14.58 -22.08
C VAL A 136 4.50 -13.53 -22.65
N CYS A 137 5.28 -12.83 -21.82
CA CYS A 137 6.30 -11.89 -22.32
C CYS A 137 7.28 -12.59 -23.27
N LYS A 138 7.77 -13.78 -22.89
CA LYS A 138 8.68 -14.59 -23.73
C LYS A 138 8.04 -14.98 -25.06
N GLN A 139 6.79 -15.42 -25.05
CA GLN A 139 6.11 -15.92 -26.25
C GLN A 139 5.56 -14.81 -27.15
N ARG A 140 5.19 -13.65 -26.61
CA ARG A 140 4.73 -12.46 -27.37
C ARG A 140 5.85 -11.51 -27.75
N ASN A 141 7.11 -11.89 -27.48
CA ASN A 141 8.29 -11.07 -27.75
C ASN A 141 8.23 -9.70 -27.08
N VAL A 142 7.70 -9.64 -25.86
CA VAL A 142 7.74 -8.41 -25.06
C VAL A 142 9.09 -8.34 -24.37
N PRO A 143 9.98 -7.41 -24.74
CA PRO A 143 11.37 -7.44 -24.32
C PRO A 143 11.59 -6.88 -22.91
N ARG A 144 10.62 -6.19 -22.31
CA ARG A 144 10.79 -5.51 -21.02
C ARG A 144 9.68 -5.85 -20.05
N LEU A 145 10.05 -6.29 -18.85
CA LEU A 145 9.14 -6.61 -17.76
C LEU A 145 9.58 -5.91 -16.46
N ILE A 146 8.79 -4.95 -16.00
CA ILE A 146 9.01 -4.24 -14.74
C ILE A 146 8.04 -4.79 -13.71
N TYR A 147 8.56 -5.25 -12.58
CA TYR A 147 7.74 -5.78 -11.49
C TYR A 147 7.62 -4.77 -10.34
N THR A 148 6.38 -4.47 -9.96
CA THR A 148 6.12 -3.67 -8.76
C THR A 148 6.23 -4.57 -7.55
N SER A 149 7.37 -4.50 -6.87
CA SER A 149 7.68 -5.25 -5.65
C SER A 149 7.41 -4.40 -4.40
N THR A 150 7.92 -4.85 -3.26
CA THR A 150 7.73 -4.19 -1.97
C THR A 150 8.96 -4.38 -1.09
N VAL A 151 9.21 -3.44 -0.17
CA VAL A 151 10.24 -3.60 0.88
C VAL A 151 10.01 -4.85 1.75
N ASN A 152 8.79 -5.37 1.79
CA ASN A 152 8.45 -6.56 2.57
C ASN A 152 9.15 -7.84 2.09
N VAL A 153 9.79 -7.83 0.92
CA VAL A 153 10.57 -8.98 0.45
C VAL A 153 11.88 -9.17 1.23
N VAL A 154 12.33 -8.13 1.92
CA VAL A 154 13.52 -8.14 2.78
C VAL A 154 13.21 -7.89 4.26
N PHE A 155 11.96 -7.54 4.59
CA PHE A 155 11.54 -7.18 5.94
C PHE A 155 10.49 -8.16 6.49
N GLY A 156 10.75 -8.68 7.69
CA GLY A 156 9.87 -9.57 8.43
C GLY A 156 9.73 -9.22 9.93
N GLY A 157 10.14 -8.02 10.34
CA GLY A 157 10.05 -7.54 11.73
C GLY A 157 11.39 -7.27 12.40
N GLN A 158 12.50 -7.42 11.68
CA GLN A 158 13.84 -7.04 12.13
C GLN A 158 14.13 -5.56 11.86
N THR A 159 14.93 -4.94 12.72
CA THR A 159 15.36 -3.54 12.51
C THR A 159 16.28 -3.42 11.31
N ILE A 160 15.94 -2.52 10.38
CA ILE A 160 16.76 -2.15 9.23
C ILE A 160 16.89 -0.63 9.23
N LEU A 161 18.11 -0.12 9.37
CA LEU A 161 18.41 1.30 9.27
C LEU A 161 19.25 1.54 8.02
N ASP A 162 18.68 2.26 7.07
CA ASP A 162 19.31 2.65 5.81
C ASP A 162 19.91 1.49 5.03
N GLY A 163 19.14 0.40 4.95
CA GLY A 163 19.49 -0.76 4.14
C GLY A 163 19.49 -0.44 2.64
N ASP A 164 20.30 -1.16 1.88
CA ASP A 164 20.38 -1.08 0.42
C ASP A 164 20.33 -2.49 -0.19
N GLU A 165 20.38 -2.59 -1.52
CA GLU A 165 20.20 -3.86 -2.23
C GLU A 165 21.33 -4.87 -1.99
N GLU A 166 22.48 -4.43 -1.47
CA GLU A 166 23.65 -5.27 -1.19
C GLU A 166 23.72 -5.68 0.29
N SER A 167 23.34 -4.77 1.19
CA SER A 167 23.37 -4.99 2.64
C SER A 167 22.17 -5.77 3.18
N VAL A 168 21.04 -5.79 2.46
CA VAL A 168 19.82 -6.47 2.91
C VAL A 168 19.42 -7.61 1.99
N LEU A 169 19.53 -8.82 2.50
CA LEU A 169 19.13 -10.05 1.82
C LEU A 169 17.60 -10.24 1.86
N TYR A 170 17.10 -11.11 0.98
CA TYR A 170 15.72 -11.57 1.06
C TYR A 170 15.43 -12.15 2.43
N PHE A 171 14.28 -11.78 2.99
CA PHE A 171 13.84 -12.37 4.24
C PHE A 171 13.51 -13.86 4.01
N PRO A 172 13.89 -14.77 4.93
CA PRO A 172 13.69 -16.20 4.74
C PRO A 172 12.21 -16.54 4.47
N LEU A 173 11.96 -17.30 3.40
CA LEU A 173 10.59 -17.57 2.94
C LEU A 173 9.74 -18.30 3.99
N ALA A 174 10.37 -19.10 4.87
CA ALA A 174 9.70 -19.84 5.93
C ALA A 174 9.31 -18.97 7.13
N GLU A 175 9.94 -17.80 7.28
CA GLU A 175 9.76 -16.93 8.45
C GLU A 175 8.73 -15.81 8.19
N HIS A 176 8.30 -15.60 6.94
CA HIS A 176 7.30 -14.59 6.63
C HIS A 176 5.97 -14.86 7.37
N VAL A 177 5.58 -13.92 8.22
CA VAL A 177 4.33 -13.98 9.00
C VAL A 177 3.07 -13.91 8.11
N ASN A 178 3.14 -13.22 6.96
CA ASN A 178 2.00 -13.10 6.04
C ASN A 178 2.34 -13.63 4.64
N GLU A 179 1.35 -14.27 4.01
CA GLU A 179 1.52 -14.87 2.68
C GLU A 179 1.74 -13.85 1.56
N TYR A 180 1.26 -12.62 1.73
CA TYR A 180 1.48 -11.59 0.72
C TYR A 180 2.98 -11.29 0.57
N SER A 181 3.68 -10.98 1.66
CA SER A 181 5.13 -10.75 1.65
C SER A 181 5.87 -11.95 1.07
N ARG A 182 5.56 -13.17 1.56
CA ARG A 182 6.18 -14.41 1.07
C ARG A 182 6.02 -14.60 -0.44
N THR A 183 4.81 -14.44 -0.95
CA THR A 183 4.53 -14.64 -2.38
C THR A 183 5.09 -13.52 -3.24
N LYS A 184 5.16 -12.28 -2.74
CA LYS A 184 5.86 -11.17 -3.42
C LYS A 184 7.37 -11.42 -3.50
N SER A 185 7.99 -12.00 -2.46
CA SER A 185 9.40 -12.43 -2.48
C SER A 185 9.67 -13.48 -3.55
N ILE A 186 8.81 -14.51 -3.63
CA ILE A 186 8.92 -15.57 -4.65
C ILE A 186 8.76 -14.97 -6.05
N ALA A 187 7.75 -14.13 -6.27
CA ALA A 187 7.48 -13.52 -7.56
C ALA A 187 8.57 -12.54 -8.01
N GLU A 188 9.18 -11.76 -7.09
CA GLU A 188 10.34 -10.92 -7.40
C GLU A 188 11.51 -11.78 -7.91
N GLN A 189 11.83 -12.85 -7.17
CA GLN A 189 12.90 -13.78 -7.57
C GLN A 189 12.61 -14.44 -8.92
N MET A 190 11.36 -14.85 -9.19
CA MET A 190 10.96 -15.40 -10.50
C MET A 190 11.18 -14.41 -11.64
N VAL A 191 10.80 -13.14 -11.46
CA VAL A 191 10.98 -12.11 -12.48
C VAL A 191 12.46 -11.86 -12.74
N LEU A 192 13.26 -11.66 -11.68
CA LEU A 192 14.69 -11.40 -11.82
C LEU A 192 15.45 -12.60 -12.40
N ALA A 193 15.06 -13.84 -12.06
CA ALA A 193 15.63 -15.05 -12.63
C ALA A 193 15.27 -15.23 -14.13
N ALA A 194 14.14 -14.66 -14.58
CA ALA A 194 13.76 -14.69 -15.99
C ALA A 194 14.57 -13.71 -16.85
N ASN A 195 15.35 -12.81 -16.24
CA ASN A 195 16.20 -11.87 -16.95
C ASN A 195 17.19 -12.58 -17.89
N GLY A 196 17.33 -12.07 -19.11
CA GLY A 196 18.19 -12.64 -20.15
C GLY A 196 17.60 -13.84 -20.89
N SER A 197 16.40 -14.31 -20.51
CA SER A 197 15.71 -15.41 -21.22
C SER A 197 15.46 -15.06 -22.69
N THR A 198 15.57 -16.06 -23.56
CA THR A 198 15.31 -15.89 -25.00
C THR A 198 13.82 -15.67 -25.27
N LEU A 199 13.52 -14.69 -26.13
CA LEU A 199 12.17 -14.45 -26.65
C LEU A 199 11.91 -15.34 -27.89
N ALA A 200 10.65 -15.69 -28.15
CA ALA A 200 10.27 -16.60 -29.24
C ALA A 200 10.70 -16.13 -30.64
N GLY A 201 10.71 -14.82 -30.88
CA GLY A 201 11.09 -14.17 -32.14
C GLY A 201 12.57 -13.77 -32.19
N GLY A 202 13.39 -14.23 -31.24
CA GLY A 202 14.77 -13.78 -31.08
C GLY A 202 14.87 -12.55 -30.18
N GLY A 203 16.04 -12.37 -29.55
CA GLY A 203 16.28 -11.34 -28.54
C GLY A 203 16.20 -11.86 -27.10
N LYS A 204 16.23 -10.94 -26.13
CA LYS A 204 16.28 -11.23 -24.69
C LYS A 204 15.17 -10.49 -23.94
N LEU A 205 14.67 -11.13 -22.89
CA LEU A 205 13.81 -10.51 -21.89
C LEU A 205 14.68 -9.74 -20.88
N TYR A 206 14.42 -8.45 -20.73
CA TYR A 206 15.06 -7.58 -19.74
C TYR A 206 14.06 -7.29 -18.63
N THR A 207 14.46 -7.50 -17.39
CA THR A 207 13.58 -7.37 -16.23
C THR A 207 14.18 -6.48 -15.16
N CYS A 208 13.33 -5.87 -14.33
CA CYS A 208 13.75 -5.26 -13.08
C CYS A 208 12.59 -5.27 -12.07
N ALA A 209 12.92 -5.04 -10.79
CA ALA A 209 11.94 -4.99 -9.71
C ALA A 209 12.08 -3.71 -8.88
N LEU A 210 10.95 -3.09 -8.52
CA LEU A 210 10.92 -1.87 -7.72
C LEU A 210 10.30 -2.14 -6.35
N ARG A 211 11.10 -2.09 -5.29
CA ARG A 211 10.72 -2.33 -3.90
C ARG A 211 10.20 -1.04 -3.27
N ALA A 212 8.88 -0.85 -3.31
CA ALA A 212 8.22 0.30 -2.71
C ALA A 212 7.78 0.02 -1.25
N PRO A 213 7.84 1.02 -0.35
CA PRO A 213 7.17 0.98 0.94
C PRO A 213 5.69 1.35 0.79
N GLY A 214 5.05 1.76 1.89
CA GLY A 214 3.67 2.27 1.86
C GLY A 214 3.51 3.43 0.87
N ILE A 215 2.49 3.31 0.00
CA ILE A 215 2.18 4.30 -1.03
C ILE A 215 1.14 5.27 -0.48
N TYR A 216 1.41 6.58 -0.58
CA TYR A 216 0.46 7.62 -0.23
C TYR A 216 0.21 8.57 -1.41
N GLY A 217 -0.87 9.32 -1.32
CA GLY A 217 -1.26 10.30 -2.34
C GLY A 217 -2.77 10.50 -2.36
N PRO A 218 -3.26 11.47 -3.16
CA PRO A 218 -4.68 11.67 -3.39
C PRO A 218 -5.34 10.41 -3.95
N GLU A 219 -6.61 10.17 -3.60
CA GLU A 219 -7.43 9.04 -4.10
C GLU A 219 -6.97 7.63 -3.66
N GLU A 220 -6.04 7.53 -2.71
CA GLU A 220 -5.71 6.26 -2.06
C GLU A 220 -6.94 5.69 -1.34
N GLN A 221 -7.25 4.41 -1.60
CA GLN A 221 -8.56 3.82 -1.27
C GLN A 221 -8.53 2.80 -0.14
N ARG A 222 -7.34 2.35 0.30
CA ARG A 222 -7.19 1.26 1.26
C ARG A 222 -6.69 1.75 2.60
N HIS A 223 -5.49 2.32 2.63
CA HIS A 223 -4.81 2.67 3.88
C HIS A 223 -5.42 3.91 4.54
N MET A 224 -5.58 5.01 3.81
CA MET A 224 -6.04 6.28 4.35
C MET A 224 -7.48 6.20 4.90
N PRO A 225 -8.47 5.62 4.20
CA PRO A 225 -9.80 5.44 4.77
C PRO A 225 -9.80 4.55 6.02
N ARG A 226 -8.99 3.48 6.03
CA ARG A 226 -8.88 2.57 7.18
C ARG A 226 -8.25 3.25 8.38
N MET A 227 -7.19 4.04 8.18
CA MET A 227 -6.52 4.80 9.23
C MET A 227 -7.48 5.85 9.82
N ALA A 228 -8.17 6.61 8.97
CA ALA A 228 -9.17 7.58 9.43
C ALA A 228 -10.29 6.91 10.25
N LEU A 229 -10.83 5.78 9.75
CA LEU A 229 -11.83 5.00 10.45
C LEU A 229 -11.33 4.50 11.81
N ASN A 230 -10.08 4.02 11.89
CA ASN A 230 -9.49 3.54 13.12
C ASN A 230 -9.23 4.67 14.13
N ILE A 231 -8.88 5.86 13.66
CA ILE A 231 -8.75 7.06 14.48
C ILE A 231 -10.12 7.48 15.05
N GLU A 232 -11.16 7.56 14.22
CA GLU A 232 -12.52 7.93 14.66
C GLU A 232 -13.10 6.94 15.69
N ARG A 233 -12.75 5.65 15.54
CA ARG A 233 -13.09 4.58 16.50
C ARG A 233 -12.31 4.68 17.81
N GLY A 234 -11.26 5.49 17.91
CA GLY A 234 -10.40 5.62 19.09
C GLY A 234 -9.38 4.49 19.24
N MET A 235 -9.15 3.71 18.18
CA MET A 235 -8.21 2.57 18.24
C MET A 235 -6.75 3.02 18.08
N PHE A 236 -6.52 4.24 17.59
CA PHE A 236 -5.22 4.92 17.60
C PHE A 236 -4.93 5.66 18.92
N ASN A 237 -5.58 5.32 20.03
CA ASN A 237 -5.24 5.88 21.34
C ASN A 237 -3.93 5.29 21.91
N PHE A 238 -3.52 4.12 21.42
CA PHE A 238 -2.33 3.40 21.85
C PHE A 238 -1.14 3.69 20.94
N LYS A 239 0.00 4.02 21.55
CA LYS A 239 1.29 4.14 20.88
C LYS A 239 1.99 2.79 20.93
N ILE A 240 2.13 2.17 19.76
CA ILE A 240 2.84 0.91 19.52
C ILE A 240 4.21 1.25 18.94
N GLY A 241 5.28 0.68 19.51
CA GLY A 241 6.66 0.98 19.11
C GLY A 241 7.27 2.20 19.81
N SER A 242 8.55 2.45 19.54
CA SER A 242 9.29 3.60 20.09
C SER A 242 8.91 4.90 19.37
N ALA A 243 9.17 6.04 20.01
CA ALA A 243 9.16 7.34 19.33
C ALA A 243 10.18 7.40 18.19
N ASP A 244 11.27 6.64 18.32
CA ASP A 244 12.39 6.60 17.37
C ASP A 244 12.22 5.55 16.27
N THR A 245 11.05 4.89 16.21
CA THR A 245 10.75 3.96 15.12
C THR A 245 10.57 4.76 13.83
N LEU A 246 11.43 4.52 12.84
CA LEU A 246 11.45 5.23 11.55
C LEU A 246 11.04 4.30 10.40
N MET A 247 10.31 4.85 9.45
CA MET A 247 9.92 4.17 8.22
C MET A 247 9.97 5.13 7.03
N ASN A 248 10.09 4.57 5.82
CA ASN A 248 9.95 5.33 4.59
C ASN A 248 8.54 5.20 4.02
N TRP A 249 8.13 6.23 3.28
CA TRP A 249 6.91 6.25 2.47
C TRP A 249 7.25 6.69 1.06
N VAL A 250 6.37 6.41 0.10
CA VAL A 250 6.51 6.88 -1.27
C VAL A 250 5.23 7.52 -1.77
N HIS A 251 5.34 8.73 -2.32
CA HIS A 251 4.21 9.36 -2.97
C HIS A 251 3.92 8.66 -4.31
N VAL A 252 2.66 8.42 -4.64
CA VAL A 252 2.25 7.70 -5.86
C VAL A 252 2.88 8.28 -7.14
N LYS A 253 3.04 9.61 -7.21
CA LYS A 253 3.66 10.26 -8.38
C LYS A 253 5.17 9.99 -8.48
N ASN A 254 5.86 9.87 -7.34
CA ASN A 254 7.28 9.49 -7.32
C ASN A 254 7.44 8.01 -7.68
N LEU A 255 6.55 7.15 -7.21
CA LEU A 255 6.56 5.74 -7.62
C LEU A 255 6.27 5.56 -9.12
N VAL A 256 5.35 6.36 -9.68
CA VAL A 256 5.11 6.41 -11.13
C VAL A 256 6.35 6.87 -11.89
N GLN A 257 7.01 7.94 -11.42
CA GLN A 257 8.27 8.41 -12.00
C GLN A 257 9.32 7.28 -11.99
N ALA A 258 9.49 6.56 -10.88
CA ALA A 258 10.43 5.45 -10.78
C ALA A 258 10.13 4.34 -11.79
N HIS A 259 8.86 3.97 -12.00
CA HIS A 259 8.50 2.95 -12.98
C HIS A 259 8.75 3.39 -14.43
N ILE A 260 8.50 4.66 -14.75
CA ILE A 260 8.83 5.22 -16.07
C ILE A 260 10.35 5.23 -16.29
N LEU A 261 11.12 5.64 -15.29
CA LEU A 261 12.59 5.63 -15.35
C LEU A 261 13.15 4.22 -15.45
N ALA A 262 12.57 3.25 -14.74
CA ALA A 262 12.93 1.84 -14.84
C ALA A 262 12.64 1.28 -16.24
N ALA A 263 11.49 1.64 -16.84
CA ALA A 263 11.18 1.25 -18.20
C ALA A 263 12.16 1.87 -19.22
N ASP A 264 12.56 3.13 -19.03
CA ASP A 264 13.61 3.79 -19.83
C ASP A 264 14.97 3.10 -19.66
N ALA A 265 15.34 2.75 -18.42
CA ALA A 265 16.61 2.10 -18.10
C ALA A 265 16.75 0.68 -18.67
N LEU A 266 15.65 0.07 -19.12
CA LEU A 266 15.63 -1.21 -19.83
C LEU A 266 15.64 -1.05 -21.36
N THR A 267 15.87 0.14 -21.90
CA THR A 267 15.98 0.35 -23.35
C THR A 267 17.44 0.21 -23.83
N PRO A 268 17.66 -0.05 -25.14
CA PRO A 268 18.99 -0.06 -25.72
C PRO A 268 19.75 1.27 -25.50
N GLU A 269 19.05 2.42 -25.53
CA GLU A 269 19.66 3.75 -25.35
C GLU A 269 20.23 3.95 -23.94
N LYS A 270 19.73 3.19 -22.96
CA LYS A 270 20.24 3.15 -21.59
C LYS A 270 21.14 1.94 -21.32
N ASN A 271 21.56 1.23 -22.37
CA ASN A 271 22.37 0.01 -22.28
C ASN A 271 21.77 -1.06 -21.36
N TYR A 272 20.44 -1.08 -21.20
CA TYR A 272 19.75 -2.00 -20.30
C TYR A 272 20.30 -1.97 -18.86
N ILE A 273 20.72 -0.81 -18.35
CA ILE A 273 21.39 -0.67 -17.04
C ILE A 273 20.56 -1.26 -15.88
N ALA A 274 19.23 -1.30 -16.01
CA ALA A 274 18.33 -1.88 -15.00
C ALA A 274 18.12 -3.39 -15.12
N SER A 275 18.70 -4.05 -16.13
CA SER A 275 18.53 -5.48 -16.40
C SER A 275 18.96 -6.36 -15.23
N GLY A 276 18.04 -7.18 -14.74
CA GLY A 276 18.25 -8.11 -13.63
C GLY A 276 18.39 -7.43 -12.26
N GLN A 277 18.05 -6.14 -12.15
CA GLN A 277 18.25 -5.37 -10.92
C GLN A 277 16.95 -5.19 -10.12
N ALA A 278 17.09 -5.18 -8.80
CA ALA A 278 16.11 -4.63 -7.87
C ALA A 278 16.52 -3.22 -7.43
N TYR A 279 15.53 -2.40 -7.06
CA TYR A 279 15.71 -1.03 -6.56
C TYR A 279 14.76 -0.70 -5.42
N PHE A 280 15.26 -0.14 -4.32
CA PHE A 280 14.44 0.52 -3.31
C PHE A 280 13.98 1.89 -3.81
N ILE A 281 12.67 2.14 -3.70
CA ILE A 281 12.04 3.38 -4.17
C ILE A 281 11.25 4.00 -3.02
N ASN A 282 11.69 5.17 -2.55
CA ASN A 282 10.98 5.97 -1.55
C ASN A 282 11.21 7.47 -1.76
N ASP A 283 10.59 8.32 -0.93
CA ASP A 283 10.69 9.79 -1.05
C ASP A 283 11.97 10.37 -0.43
N GLY A 284 12.83 9.56 0.18
CA GLY A 284 14.06 9.97 0.88
C GLY A 284 13.84 10.43 2.32
N GLU A 285 12.59 10.60 2.75
CA GLU A 285 12.24 11.00 4.12
C GLU A 285 12.13 9.78 5.04
N LYS A 286 12.70 9.89 6.25
CA LYS A 286 12.58 8.91 7.34
C LYS A 286 11.68 9.52 8.39
N VAL A 287 10.52 8.92 8.61
CA VAL A 287 9.49 9.51 9.47
C VAL A 287 9.00 8.51 10.50
N ASN A 288 8.65 9.01 11.68
CA ASN A 288 7.85 8.26 12.62
C ASN A 288 6.38 8.25 12.17
N LEU A 289 5.71 7.09 12.27
CA LEU A 289 4.32 6.92 11.82
C LEU A 289 3.36 7.95 12.45
N TYR A 290 3.44 8.14 13.77
CA TYR A 290 2.49 8.99 14.48
C TYR A 290 2.71 10.47 14.17
N GLU A 291 3.96 10.88 13.98
CA GLU A 291 4.30 12.24 13.55
C GLU A 291 3.88 12.48 12.09
N TRP A 292 4.12 11.51 11.21
CA TRP A 292 3.66 11.59 9.83
C TRP A 292 2.13 11.69 9.71
N LEU A 293 1.39 11.02 10.60
CA LEU A 293 -0.07 11.07 10.65
C LEU A 293 -0.67 12.29 11.32
N SER A 294 0.14 13.18 11.91
CA SER A 294 -0.35 14.37 12.63
C SER A 294 -1.41 15.17 11.87
N PRO A 295 -1.24 15.47 10.56
CA PRO A 295 -2.24 16.24 9.82
C PRO A 295 -3.61 15.54 9.75
N LEU A 296 -3.64 14.22 9.76
CA LEU A 296 -4.89 13.45 9.77
C LEU A 296 -5.58 13.51 11.13
N PHE A 297 -4.84 13.38 12.24
CA PHE A 297 -5.40 13.54 13.58
C PHE A 297 -6.03 14.93 13.76
N GLU A 298 -5.30 15.97 13.37
CA GLU A 298 -5.75 17.37 13.46
C GLU A 298 -7.04 17.60 12.67
N LYS A 299 -7.10 17.15 11.42
CA LYS A 299 -8.28 17.33 10.55
C LYS A 299 -9.49 16.51 11.00
N LEU A 300 -9.27 15.40 11.69
CA LEU A 300 -10.33 14.58 12.30
C LEU A 300 -10.77 15.09 13.67
N GLY A 301 -10.10 16.10 14.24
CA GLY A 301 -10.36 16.57 15.61
C GLY A 301 -10.03 15.52 16.67
N ALA A 302 -9.12 14.59 16.36
CA ALA A 302 -8.70 13.51 17.24
C ALA A 302 -7.36 13.83 17.92
N ARG A 303 -7.13 13.25 19.10
CA ARG A 303 -5.84 13.36 19.80
C ARG A 303 -4.86 12.32 19.24
N LYS A 304 -3.58 12.68 19.21
CA LYS A 304 -2.50 11.71 18.94
C LYS A 304 -2.49 10.60 20.02
N PRO A 305 -2.06 9.38 19.67
CA PRO A 305 -1.85 8.31 20.65
C PRO A 305 -0.90 8.77 21.76
N TRP A 306 -1.31 8.52 23.00
CA TRP A 306 -0.56 8.94 24.19
C TRP A 306 -0.34 7.81 25.20
N ILE A 307 -1.04 6.68 25.04
CA ILE A 307 -0.93 5.53 25.93
C ILE A 307 0.10 4.56 25.34
N PRO A 308 1.30 4.39 25.93
CA PRO A 308 2.23 3.36 25.45
C PRO A 308 1.62 1.97 25.67
N ALA A 309 1.54 1.18 24.60
CA ALA A 309 1.07 -0.20 24.66
C ALA A 309 2.26 -1.16 24.67
N PRO A 310 2.40 -2.03 25.70
CA PRO A 310 3.43 -3.06 25.71
C PRO A 310 3.31 -3.98 24.49
N LEU A 311 4.39 -4.13 23.71
CA LEU A 311 4.38 -4.87 22.44
C LEU A 311 3.85 -6.30 22.59
N PHE A 312 4.18 -6.99 23.68
CA PHE A 312 3.66 -8.32 23.97
C PHE A 312 2.13 -8.38 24.03
N LEU A 313 1.48 -7.40 24.67
CA LEU A 313 0.01 -7.35 24.77
C LEU A 313 -0.61 -7.08 23.39
N VAL A 314 0.03 -6.26 22.57
CA VAL A 314 -0.43 -5.99 21.20
C VAL A 314 -0.33 -7.25 20.34
N HIS A 315 0.79 -7.98 20.40
CA HIS A 315 0.96 -9.25 19.69
C HIS A 315 -0.05 -10.30 20.15
N LEU A 316 -0.24 -10.46 21.45
CA LEU A 316 -1.23 -11.40 21.99
C LEU A 316 -2.64 -11.06 21.50
N SER A 317 -2.99 -9.77 21.47
CA SER A 317 -4.28 -9.32 20.95
C SER A 317 -4.45 -9.58 19.45
N ALA A 318 -3.39 -9.43 18.66
CA ALA A 318 -3.41 -9.69 17.23
C ALA A 318 -3.60 -11.19 16.93
N VAL A 319 -2.84 -12.06 17.60
CA VAL A 319 -2.98 -13.52 17.49
C VAL A 319 -4.37 -13.97 17.93
N PHE A 320 -4.88 -13.43 19.05
CA PHE A 320 -6.23 -13.71 19.52
C PHE A 320 -7.28 -13.30 18.49
N MET A 321 -7.18 -12.10 17.92
CA MET A 321 -8.12 -11.61 16.90
C MET A 321 -8.07 -12.43 15.61
N GLU A 322 -6.89 -12.89 15.20
CA GLU A 322 -6.72 -13.81 14.06
C GLU A 322 -7.40 -15.16 14.33
N TYR A 323 -7.29 -15.69 15.55
CA TYR A 323 -7.97 -16.93 15.96
C TYR A 323 -9.49 -16.77 16.03
N VAL A 324 -9.98 -15.70 16.68
CA VAL A 324 -11.42 -15.39 16.74
C VAL A 324 -11.98 -15.22 15.33
N HIS A 325 -11.22 -14.58 14.44
CA HIS A 325 -11.60 -14.47 13.04
C HIS A 325 -11.70 -15.84 12.38
N MET A 326 -10.68 -16.69 12.52
CA MET A 326 -10.69 -18.04 11.95
C MET A 326 -11.92 -18.86 12.40
N VAL A 327 -12.32 -18.74 13.67
CA VAL A 327 -13.47 -19.47 14.23
C VAL A 327 -14.80 -18.90 13.75
N LEU A 328 -14.94 -17.57 13.71
CA LEU A 328 -16.20 -16.90 13.37
C LEU A 328 -16.39 -16.66 11.88
N TRP A 329 -15.34 -16.77 11.06
CA TRP A 329 -15.36 -16.50 9.62
C TRP A 329 -16.52 -17.18 8.86
N PRO A 330 -16.87 -18.46 9.12
CA PRO A 330 -17.99 -19.10 8.43
C PRO A 330 -19.35 -18.43 8.68
N PHE A 331 -19.46 -17.61 9.73
CA PHE A 331 -20.71 -17.03 10.21
C PHE A 331 -20.71 -15.50 10.15
N VAL A 332 -19.55 -14.85 10.29
CA VAL A 332 -19.40 -13.40 10.36
C VAL A 332 -18.13 -12.94 9.64
N GLU A 333 -18.30 -12.11 8.61
CA GLU A 333 -17.18 -11.41 7.97
C GLU A 333 -16.80 -10.18 8.82
N PHE A 334 -15.75 -10.31 9.63
CA PHE A 334 -15.17 -9.17 10.35
C PHE A 334 -13.67 -9.07 10.10
N THR A 335 -13.15 -7.87 9.87
CA THR A 335 -11.71 -7.68 9.66
C THR A 335 -11.02 -7.51 11.02
N PRO A 336 -9.97 -8.29 11.33
CA PRO A 336 -9.11 -8.02 12.48
C PRO A 336 -8.63 -6.57 12.45
N LEU A 337 -8.68 -5.90 13.60
CA LEU A 337 -8.38 -4.46 13.70
C LEU A 337 -6.90 -4.15 13.44
N VAL A 338 -6.04 -5.07 13.88
CA VAL A 338 -4.59 -5.07 13.70
C VAL A 338 -4.15 -6.52 13.50
N THR A 339 -3.39 -6.82 12.46
CA THR A 339 -2.78 -8.15 12.27
C THR A 339 -1.37 -8.20 12.86
N SER A 340 -0.87 -9.40 13.18
CA SER A 340 0.47 -9.58 13.77
C SER A 340 1.57 -8.95 12.90
N TYR A 341 1.37 -8.95 11.58
CA TYR A 341 2.25 -8.28 10.62
C TYR A 341 2.20 -6.75 10.70
N GLU A 342 1.00 -6.17 10.85
CA GLU A 342 0.86 -4.72 11.02
C GLU A 342 1.56 -4.22 12.28
N VAL A 343 1.54 -5.02 13.36
CA VAL A 343 2.31 -4.73 14.59
C VAL A 343 3.80 -4.63 14.29
N HIS A 344 4.39 -5.62 13.59
CA HIS A 344 5.82 -5.59 13.25
C HIS A 344 6.19 -4.38 12.39
N ASN A 345 5.35 -4.04 11.40
CA ASN A 345 5.59 -2.87 10.54
C ASN A 345 5.61 -1.55 11.34
N ILE A 346 4.76 -1.40 12.36
CA ILE A 346 4.68 -0.15 13.12
C ILE A 346 5.65 -0.12 14.30
N SER A 347 6.12 -1.27 14.78
CA SER A 347 7.00 -1.35 15.95
C SER A 347 8.48 -1.25 15.58
N CYS A 348 8.89 -1.69 14.40
CA CYS A 348 10.29 -1.85 14.03
C CYS A 348 10.75 -0.83 12.97
N THR A 349 11.93 -0.25 13.18
CA THR A 349 12.54 0.67 12.22
C THR A 349 12.89 -0.07 10.94
N HIS A 350 12.45 0.45 9.80
CA HIS A 350 12.76 -0.11 8.48
C HIS A 350 12.90 1.04 7.46
N THR A 351 14.14 1.49 7.29
CA THR A 351 14.49 2.51 6.28
C THR A 351 15.47 1.97 5.25
N PHE A 352 15.38 2.49 4.03
CA PHE A 352 16.14 2.03 2.88
C PHE A 352 16.70 3.20 2.09
N LYS A 353 17.94 3.07 1.63
CA LYS A 353 18.59 4.04 0.74
C LYS A 353 18.06 3.90 -0.67
N THR A 354 18.08 5.00 -1.43
CA THR A 354 17.68 5.03 -2.85
C THR A 354 18.88 5.34 -3.76
N ASP A 355 20.11 5.19 -3.27
CA ASP A 355 21.34 5.60 -3.96
C ASP A 355 21.52 4.88 -5.30
N LYS A 356 21.21 3.57 -5.33
CA LYS A 356 21.26 2.77 -6.54
C LYS A 356 20.25 3.24 -7.58
N ALA A 357 19.00 3.51 -7.15
CA ALA A 357 17.96 4.05 -8.02
C ALA A 357 18.33 5.44 -8.56
N HIS A 358 18.93 6.29 -7.72
CA HIS A 358 19.41 7.59 -8.12
C HIS A 358 20.50 7.47 -9.19
N LYS A 359 21.54 6.66 -8.93
CA LYS A 359 22.70 6.49 -9.82
C LYS A 359 22.36 5.82 -11.15
N GLN A 360 21.53 4.77 -11.14
CA GLN A 360 21.27 3.95 -12.33
C GLN A 360 20.01 4.38 -13.10
N LEU A 361 18.97 4.84 -12.41
CA LEU A 361 17.70 5.25 -13.04
C LEU A 361 17.58 6.76 -13.20
N GLY A 362 18.40 7.56 -12.52
CA GLY A 362 18.21 9.01 -12.40
C GLY A 362 17.05 9.38 -11.48
N TYR A 363 16.66 8.47 -10.57
CA TYR A 363 15.52 8.70 -9.68
C TYR A 363 15.82 9.83 -8.69
N THR A 364 15.03 10.89 -8.77
CA THR A 364 15.09 12.03 -7.85
C THR A 364 13.66 12.34 -7.41
N PRO A 365 13.25 11.96 -6.18
CA PRO A 365 11.88 12.13 -5.72
C PRO A 365 11.56 13.62 -5.58
N LYS A 366 10.35 14.01 -6.00
CA LYS A 366 9.82 15.34 -5.72
C LYS A 366 9.24 15.37 -4.31
N LYS A 367 9.35 16.52 -3.65
CA LYS A 367 8.76 16.71 -2.33
C LYS A 367 7.24 16.81 -2.45
N TYR A 368 6.54 15.92 -1.76
CA TYR A 368 5.09 15.97 -1.56
C TYR A 368 4.81 15.97 -0.06
N THR A 369 3.66 16.49 0.36
CA THR A 369 3.28 16.49 1.77
C THR A 369 2.11 15.55 2.00
N PHE A 370 2.11 14.86 3.14
CA PHE A 370 0.98 14.06 3.56
C PHE A 370 -0.26 14.94 3.84
N ALA A 371 -0.06 16.17 4.30
CA ALA A 371 -1.14 17.14 4.55
C ALA A 371 -2.01 17.40 3.31
N ASP A 372 -1.40 17.55 2.13
CA ASP A 372 -2.14 17.72 0.87
C ASP A 372 -3.06 16.52 0.57
N CYS A 373 -2.60 15.32 0.91
CA CYS A 373 -3.34 14.08 0.72
C CYS A 373 -4.52 14.01 1.69
N VAL A 374 -4.31 14.41 2.95
CA VAL A 374 -5.37 14.51 3.96
C VAL A 374 -6.42 15.53 3.53
N ASP A 375 -6.02 16.70 3.05
CA ASP A 375 -6.97 17.73 2.58
C ASP A 375 -7.83 17.24 1.41
N HIS A 376 -7.24 16.48 0.49
CA HIS A 376 -7.99 15.84 -0.58
C HIS A 376 -8.98 14.80 -0.02
N PHE A 377 -8.52 13.91 0.86
CA PHE A 377 -9.35 12.88 1.48
C PHE A 377 -10.53 13.48 2.27
N MET A 378 -10.31 14.56 3.02
CA MET A 378 -11.38 15.21 3.79
C MET A 378 -12.49 15.77 2.90
N LYS A 379 -12.19 16.12 1.63
CA LYS A 379 -13.18 16.58 0.65
C LYS A 379 -13.96 15.43 0.01
N THR A 380 -13.34 14.26 -0.15
CA THR A 380 -13.91 13.12 -0.88
C THR A 380 -14.44 12.01 0.01
N ARG A 381 -14.14 12.04 1.32
CA ARG A 381 -14.54 10.98 2.25
C ARG A 381 -16.06 10.88 2.40
N PRO A 382 -16.61 9.66 2.57
CA PRO A 382 -17.99 9.48 3.00
C PRO A 382 -18.23 10.13 4.37
N ARG A 383 -19.44 10.63 4.63
CA ARG A 383 -19.81 11.15 5.96
C ARG A 383 -19.63 10.05 7.03
N SER A 384 -18.96 10.40 8.12
CA SER A 384 -18.66 9.49 9.23
C SER A 384 -19.95 8.90 9.82
N LYS A 385 -19.91 7.60 10.13
CA LYS A 385 -21.00 6.91 10.85
C LYS A 385 -20.80 7.15 12.35
N ASN A 386 -21.90 7.33 13.08
CA ASN A 386 -21.82 7.55 14.52
C ASN A 386 -21.41 6.24 15.23
N PHE A 387 -20.17 6.17 15.74
CA PHE A 387 -19.61 4.95 16.36
C PHE A 387 -19.91 4.82 17.86
N PHE A 388 -20.90 5.55 18.37
CA PHE A 388 -21.27 5.55 19.79
C PHE A 388 -21.54 4.13 20.33
N PHE A 389 -22.37 3.35 19.63
CA PHE A 389 -22.69 1.98 20.04
C PHE A 389 -21.49 1.02 19.99
N LEU A 390 -20.57 1.20 19.02
CA LEU A 390 -19.36 0.38 18.96
C LEU A 390 -18.41 0.68 20.12
N LYS A 391 -18.26 1.96 20.49
CA LYS A 391 -17.49 2.37 21.67
C LYS A 391 -18.11 1.80 22.95
N LEU A 392 -19.43 1.89 23.10
CA LEU A 392 -20.15 1.32 24.24
C LEU A 392 -19.95 -0.21 24.33
N PHE A 393 -20.04 -0.91 23.19
CA PHE A 393 -19.82 -2.36 23.11
C PHE A 393 -18.39 -2.77 23.47
N LEU A 394 -17.37 -2.07 22.94
CA LEU A 394 -15.96 -2.32 23.30
C LEU A 394 -15.69 -2.06 24.78
N CYS A 395 -16.25 -0.98 25.34
CA CYS A 395 -16.19 -0.72 26.78
C CYS A 395 -16.85 -1.86 27.59
N MET A 396 -17.98 -2.39 27.11
CA MET A 396 -18.64 -3.54 27.73
C MET A 396 -17.76 -4.80 27.69
N LEU A 397 -17.11 -5.10 26.57
CA LEU A 397 -16.20 -6.24 26.44
C LEU A 397 -14.98 -6.11 27.37
N VAL A 398 -14.39 -4.92 27.46
CA VAL A 398 -13.30 -4.66 28.41
C VAL A 398 -13.80 -4.81 29.84
N PHE A 399 -14.98 -4.29 30.16
CA PHE A 399 -15.58 -4.43 31.48
C PHE A 399 -15.85 -5.90 31.84
N ILE A 400 -16.44 -6.68 30.93
CA ILE A 400 -16.65 -8.12 31.10
C ILE A 400 -15.31 -8.83 31.27
N GLY A 401 -14.29 -8.50 30.46
CA GLY A 401 -12.95 -9.04 30.58
C GLY A 401 -12.34 -8.77 31.95
N LEU A 402 -12.45 -7.55 32.47
CA LEU A 402 -11.98 -7.17 33.81
C LEU A 402 -12.76 -7.88 34.92
N VAL A 403 -14.08 -8.06 34.76
CA VAL A 403 -14.90 -8.83 35.70
C VAL A 403 -14.49 -10.30 35.71
N VAL A 404 -14.28 -10.92 34.54
CA VAL A 404 -13.80 -12.31 34.45
C VAL A 404 -12.40 -12.45 35.04
N LEU A 405 -11.50 -11.49 34.77
CA LEU A 405 -10.16 -11.48 35.35
C LEU A 405 -10.19 -11.31 36.87
N GLY A 406 -11.13 -10.51 37.39
CA GLY A 406 -11.35 -10.34 38.82
C GLY A 406 -11.95 -11.58 39.49
N VAL A 407 -12.91 -12.24 38.84
CA VAL A 407 -13.56 -13.47 39.34
C VAL A 407 -12.60 -14.66 39.29
N LYS A 408 -11.77 -14.77 38.26
CA LYS A 408 -10.77 -15.84 38.08
C LYS A 408 -9.36 -15.41 38.47
N TYR A 409 -9.22 -14.37 39.29
CA TYR A 409 -7.93 -13.79 39.65
C TYR A 409 -6.96 -14.83 40.21
N GLN A 410 -7.42 -15.68 41.13
CA GLN A 410 -6.62 -16.76 41.72
C GLN A 410 -6.09 -17.72 40.67
N GLU A 411 -6.95 -18.23 39.79
CA GLU A 411 -6.57 -19.20 38.74
C GLU A 411 -5.55 -18.60 37.75
N VAL A 412 -5.72 -17.32 37.39
CA VAL A 412 -4.80 -16.62 36.49
C VAL A 412 -3.46 -16.32 37.19
N ALA A 413 -3.49 -15.94 38.47
CA ALA A 413 -2.28 -15.71 39.25
C ALA A 413 -1.46 -16.99 39.44
N ASP A 414 -2.13 -18.11 39.73
CA ASP A 414 -1.51 -19.42 39.87
C ASP A 414 -0.88 -19.89 38.55
N PHE A 415 -1.60 -19.73 37.43
CA PHE A 415 -1.09 -20.02 36.10
C PHE A 415 0.15 -19.19 35.76
N LEU A 416 0.11 -17.87 35.98
CA LEU A 416 1.24 -16.98 35.68
C LEU A 416 2.46 -17.26 36.58
N SER A 417 2.22 -17.58 37.86
CA SER A 417 3.23 -18.07 38.80
C SER A 417 3.92 -19.34 38.28
N GLU A 418 3.14 -20.31 37.80
CA GLU A 418 3.66 -21.56 37.25
C GLU A 418 4.50 -21.33 35.98
N GLN A 419 4.02 -20.47 35.07
CA GLN A 419 4.80 -20.09 33.88
C GLN A 419 6.10 -19.35 34.24
N TRP A 420 6.07 -18.50 35.26
CA TRP A 420 7.26 -17.77 35.73
C TRP A 420 8.27 -18.69 36.43
N ALA A 421 7.81 -19.71 37.15
CA ALA A 421 8.67 -20.74 37.72
C ALA A 421 9.37 -21.57 36.63
N ARG A 422 8.61 -22.02 35.62
CA ARG A 422 9.17 -22.74 34.46
C ARG A 422 10.14 -21.89 33.65
N TYR A 423 9.88 -20.59 33.50
CA TYR A 423 10.79 -19.68 32.82
C TYR A 423 12.13 -19.52 33.59
N ARG A 424 12.10 -19.46 34.93
CA ARG A 424 13.32 -19.40 35.75
C ARG A 424 14.18 -20.65 35.64
N GLU A 425 13.58 -21.84 35.61
CA GLU A 425 14.31 -23.11 35.42
C GLU A 425 14.98 -23.24 34.04
N ILE A 426 14.59 -22.41 33.06
CA ILE A 426 15.19 -22.41 31.70
C ILE A 426 16.32 -21.38 31.59
N VAL A 427 16.34 -20.36 32.46
CA VAL A 427 17.25 -19.22 32.39
C VAL A 427 18.40 -19.31 33.40
N GLU A 428 18.25 -20.09 34.46
CA GLU A 428 19.34 -20.59 35.31
C GLU A 428 19.90 -21.91 34.76
#